data_AF-A0A6A1V7N4-F1
#
_entry.id   AF-A0A6A1V7N4-F1
#
_cell.length_a   1.000
_cell.length_b   1.000
_cell.length_c   1.000
_cell.angle_alpha   90.00
_cell.angle_beta   90.00
_cell.angle_gamma   90.00
#
_symmetry.space_group_name_H-M   'P 1'
#
loop_
_entity.id
_entity.type
_entity.pdbx_description
1 polymer ?
#
loop_
_entity_poly.entity_id
_entity_poly.type
_entity_poly.pdbx_seq_one_letter_code
_entity_poly.pdbx_strand_id
1 'polypeptide(L)'
;MTGCKSASTPLAANEKLKKENGADKANVTTYRSLVGSLLYLTATRPDIMFAASLLSRYMQDPSQNHFAAGKRVLRYLSGTLDYGILYKAGKESCLIGYTDSDWAGCLDDMKSTGDMFSLLAQE
;
A
#
# COMPACT_ATOMS: atom_id res chain seq x y z
N MET A 1 1.62 0.97 -18.66
CA MET A 1 0.80 2.06 -18.09
C MET A 1 1.16 3.41 -18.71
N THR A 2 1.42 3.47 -20.02
CA THR A 2 1.60 4.72 -20.74
C THR A 2 0.23 5.36 -21.00
N GLY A 3 0.02 6.60 -20.55
CA GLY A 3 -1.24 7.35 -20.78
C GLY A 3 -2.40 7.09 -19.81
N CYS A 4 -2.16 6.47 -18.64
CA CYS A 4 -3.22 6.28 -17.65
C CYS A 4 -3.44 7.56 -16.82
N LYS A 5 -4.70 7.90 -16.52
CA LYS A 5 -5.01 9.02 -15.61
C LYS A 5 -4.43 8.72 -14.23
N SER A 6 -3.56 9.61 -13.74
CA SER A 6 -2.95 9.49 -12.42
C SER A 6 -4.02 9.63 -11.33
N ALA A 7 -3.87 8.84 -10.27
CA ALA A 7 -4.66 9.01 -9.05
C ALA A 7 -3.90 9.96 -8.12
N SER A 8 -4.60 10.86 -7.43
CA SER A 8 -3.99 11.76 -6.45
C SER A 8 -3.72 11.09 -5.11
N THR A 9 -4.42 9.98 -4.81
CA THR A 9 -4.28 9.21 -3.58
C THR A 9 -4.10 7.72 -3.88
N PRO A 10 -3.30 6.98 -3.09
CA PRO A 10 -3.05 5.56 -3.31
C PRO A 10 -4.31 4.69 -3.14
N LEU A 11 -5.18 5.05 -2.19
CA LEU A 11 -6.49 4.44 -1.94
C LEU A 11 -7.61 5.48 -2.13
N ALA A 12 -8.82 5.07 -2.48
CA ALA A 12 -9.95 6.01 -2.46
C ALA A 12 -10.39 6.30 -1.01
N ALA A 13 -10.80 7.54 -0.75
CA ALA A 13 -11.37 7.91 0.53
C ALA A 13 -12.62 7.06 0.79
N ASN A 14 -12.70 6.44 1.98
CA ASN A 14 -13.77 5.55 2.42
C ASN A 14 -13.90 4.21 1.65
N GLU A 15 -12.88 3.79 0.89
CA GLU A 15 -12.89 2.49 0.22
C GLU A 15 -12.71 1.37 1.23
N LYS A 16 -13.84 0.76 1.61
CA LYS A 16 -13.92 -0.32 2.58
C LYS A 16 -13.80 -1.66 1.84
N LEU A 17 -12.57 -2.16 1.72
CA LEU A 17 -12.33 -3.51 1.22
C LEU A 17 -12.87 -4.55 2.22
N LYS A 18 -13.40 -5.65 1.69
CA LYS A 18 -13.97 -6.76 2.48
C LYS A 18 -13.65 -8.07 1.80
N LYS A 19 -13.53 -9.15 2.58
CA LYS A 19 -13.25 -10.49 2.05
C LYS A 19 -14.33 -10.95 1.08
N GLU A 20 -15.59 -10.77 1.45
CA GLU A 20 -16.74 -11.13 0.61
C GLU A 20 -17.47 -9.89 0.12
N ASN A 21 -17.30 -9.59 -1.17
CA ASN A 21 -17.93 -8.45 -1.83
C ASN A 21 -18.87 -8.86 -2.97
N GLY A 22 -19.12 -10.16 -3.16
CA GLY A 22 -19.92 -10.69 -4.27
C GLY A 22 -19.31 -10.48 -5.67
N ALA A 23 -18.12 -9.89 -5.76
CA ALA A 23 -17.38 -9.68 -7.00
C ALA A 23 -16.63 -10.94 -7.43
N ASP A 24 -16.44 -11.09 -8.74
CA ASP A 24 -15.68 -12.21 -9.31
C ASP A 24 -14.26 -12.29 -8.71
N LYS A 25 -13.74 -13.51 -8.65
CA LYS A 25 -12.37 -13.74 -8.18
C LYS A 25 -11.36 -13.21 -9.19
N ALA A 26 -10.30 -12.59 -8.69
CA ALA A 26 -9.17 -12.17 -9.50
C ALA A 26 -8.15 -13.31 -9.63
N ASN A 27 -7.23 -13.20 -10.60
CA ASN A 27 -6.13 -14.14 -10.71
C ASN A 27 -5.17 -14.00 -9.51
N VAL A 28 -5.11 -15.03 -8.67
CA VAL A 28 -4.33 -15.05 -7.42
C VAL A 28 -2.83 -14.80 -7.69
N THR A 29 -2.26 -15.43 -8.71
CA THR A 29 -0.83 -15.32 -9.03
C THR A 29 -0.45 -13.89 -9.42
N THR A 30 -1.26 -13.28 -10.30
CA THR A 30 -1.03 -11.89 -10.75
C THR A 30 -1.20 -10.91 -9.60
N TYR A 31 -2.21 -11.13 -8.74
CA TYR A 31 -2.45 -10.30 -7.57
C TYR A 31 -1.28 -10.36 -6.57
N ARG A 32 -0.80 -11.57 -6.25
CA ARG A 32 0.35 -11.77 -5.34
C ARG A 32 1.61 -11.10 -5.87
N SER A 33 1.89 -11.24 -7.16
CA SER A 33 3.02 -10.56 -7.80
C SER A 33 2.89 -9.04 -7.69
N LEU A 34 1.72 -8.48 -7.98
CA LEU A 34 1.47 -7.04 -7.87
C LEU A 34 1.69 -6.54 -6.44
N VAL A 35 1.10 -7.19 -5.44
CA VAL A 35 1.22 -6.73 -4.05
C VAL A 35 2.64 -6.94 -3.54
N GLY A 36 3.33 -8.02 -3.93
CA GLY A 36 4.75 -8.22 -3.61
C GLY A 36 5.64 -7.10 -4.14
N SER A 37 5.41 -6.65 -5.39
CA SER A 37 6.13 -5.50 -5.95
C SER A 37 5.80 -4.19 -5.22
N LEU A 38 4.55 -3.99 -4.80
CA LEU A 38 4.18 -2.81 -3.99
C LEU A 38 4.86 -2.83 -2.62
N LEU A 39 4.91 -3.98 -1.94
CA LEU A 39 5.62 -4.15 -0.66
C LEU A 39 7.12 -3.94 -0.82
N TYR A 40 7.72 -4.30 -1.94
CA TYR A 40 9.12 -3.99 -2.21
C TYR A 40 9.36 -2.48 -2.32
N LEU A 41 8.45 -1.76 -3.00
CA LEU A 41 8.54 -0.32 -3.16
C LEU A 41 8.39 0.46 -1.84
N THR A 42 7.74 -0.09 -0.81
CA THR A 42 7.55 0.64 0.47
C THR A 42 8.86 1.01 1.15
N ALA A 43 9.97 0.32 0.83
CA ALA A 43 11.30 0.62 1.36
C ALA A 43 11.79 2.04 0.98
N THR A 44 11.45 2.50 -0.23
CA THR A 44 11.79 3.84 -0.72
C THR A 44 10.58 4.77 -0.79
N ARG A 45 9.37 4.19 -0.74
CA ARG A 45 8.08 4.90 -0.87
C ARG A 45 7.13 4.57 0.28
N PRO A 46 7.35 5.14 1.47
CA PRO A 46 6.49 4.87 2.60
C PRO A 46 5.08 5.44 2.46
N ASP A 47 4.88 6.40 1.55
CA ASP A 47 3.57 6.98 1.23
C ASP A 47 2.54 5.94 0.73
N ILE A 48 3.00 4.82 0.17
CA ILE A 48 2.13 3.71 -0.26
C ILE A 48 2.06 2.54 0.74
N MET A 49 2.76 2.63 1.89
CA MET A 49 2.91 1.53 2.83
C MET A 49 1.57 1.00 3.34
N PHE A 50 0.70 1.90 3.83
CA PHE A 50 -0.63 1.52 4.29
C PHE A 50 -1.43 0.79 3.20
N ALA A 51 -1.41 1.31 1.97
CA ALA A 51 -2.14 0.70 0.86
C ALA A 51 -1.61 -0.70 0.50
N ALA A 52 -0.29 -0.87 0.46
CA ALA A 52 0.32 -2.18 0.21
C ALA A 52 0.01 -3.18 1.33
N SER A 53 0.10 -2.76 2.59
CA SER A 53 -0.24 -3.56 3.77
C SER A 53 -1.71 -3.99 3.77
N LEU A 54 -2.64 -3.08 3.45
CA LEU A 54 -4.06 -3.41 3.37
C LEU A 54 -4.35 -4.44 2.28
N LEU A 55 -3.77 -4.26 1.08
CA LEU A 55 -3.96 -5.19 -0.04
C LEU A 55 -3.37 -6.58 0.23
N SER A 56 -2.29 -6.66 1.03
CA SER A 56 -1.64 -7.93 1.38
C SER A 56 -2.57 -8.90 2.12
N ARG A 57 -3.56 -8.39 2.86
CA ARG A 57 -4.55 -9.19 3.61
C ARG A 57 -5.38 -10.10 2.71
N TYR A 58 -5.55 -9.73 1.44
CA TYR A 58 -6.38 -10.44 0.47
C TYR A 58 -5.58 -11.30 -0.51
N MET A 59 -4.31 -11.60 -0.23
CA MET A 59 -3.45 -12.42 -1.11
C MET A 59 -3.89 -13.88 -1.26
N GLN A 60 -4.65 -14.42 -0.30
CA GLN A 60 -5.13 -15.80 -0.35
C GLN A 60 -6.31 -15.97 -1.31
N ASP A 61 -7.27 -15.05 -1.26
CA ASP A 61 -8.48 -15.06 -2.10
C ASP A 61 -8.84 -13.63 -2.55
N PRO A 62 -8.20 -13.11 -3.62
CA PRO A 62 -8.44 -11.76 -4.08
C PRO A 62 -9.70 -11.68 -4.96
N SER A 63 -10.49 -10.61 -4.76
CA SER A 63 -11.61 -10.25 -5.63
C SER A 63 -11.15 -9.26 -6.72
N GLN A 64 -11.97 -9.07 -7.76
CA GLN A 64 -11.73 -8.02 -8.76
C GLN A 64 -11.66 -6.62 -8.14
N ASN A 65 -12.40 -6.37 -7.05
CA ASN A 65 -12.33 -5.10 -6.32
C ASN A 65 -10.95 -4.91 -5.66
N HIS A 66 -10.39 -5.97 -5.07
CA HIS A 66 -9.02 -5.92 -4.52
C HIS A 66 -8.00 -5.63 -5.63
N PHE A 67 -8.16 -6.26 -6.79
CA PHE A 67 -7.26 -6.04 -7.92
C PHE A 67 -7.41 -4.63 -8.52
N ALA A 68 -8.63 -4.08 -8.55
CA ALA A 68 -8.88 -2.70 -8.97
C ALA A 68 -8.24 -1.68 -8.01
N ALA A 69 -8.31 -1.93 -6.70
CA ALA A 69 -7.60 -1.14 -5.70
C ALA A 69 -6.07 -1.20 -5.90
N GLY A 70 -5.51 -2.39 -6.16
CA GLY A 70 -4.10 -2.53 -6.53
C GLY A 70 -3.70 -1.74 -7.78
N LYS A 71 -4.54 -1.76 -8.83
CA LYS A 71 -4.33 -0.94 -10.03
C LYS A 71 -4.42 0.56 -9.75
N ARG A 72 -5.24 0.99 -8.78
CA ARG A 72 -5.28 2.40 -8.34
C ARG A 72 -3.94 2.83 -7.74
N VAL A 73 -3.34 2.00 -6.88
CA VAL A 73 -2.00 2.27 -6.34
C VAL A 73 -0.98 2.42 -7.47
N LEU A 74 -1.02 1.56 -8.48
CA LEU A 74 -0.13 1.70 -9.65
C LEU A 74 -0.35 3.03 -10.40
N ARG A 75 -1.59 3.50 -10.53
CA ARG A 75 -1.90 4.81 -11.16
C ARG A 75 -1.40 5.99 -10.35
N TYR A 76 -1.42 5.87 -9.02
CA TYR A 76 -0.81 6.86 -8.15
C TYR A 76 0.71 6.89 -8.34
N LEU A 77 1.35 5.71 -8.35
CA LEU A 77 2.79 5.58 -8.60
C LEU A 77 3.21 6.19 -9.95
N SER A 78 2.44 5.97 -11.03
CA SER A 78 2.78 6.55 -12.33
C SER A 78 2.66 8.08 -12.36
N GLY A 79 1.85 8.67 -11.49
CA GLY A 79 1.72 10.13 -11.36
C GLY A 79 2.71 10.77 -10.39
N THR A 80 3.43 9.96 -9.62
CA THR A 80 4.32 10.41 -8.54
C THR A 80 5.69 9.73 -8.66
N LEU A 81 6.19 9.55 -9.89
CA LEU A 81 7.47 8.87 -10.13
C LEU A 81 8.65 9.61 -9.46
N ASP A 82 8.53 10.92 -9.30
CA ASP A 82 9.54 11.77 -8.68
C ASP A 82 9.55 11.68 -7.14
N TYR A 83 8.62 10.93 -6.53
CA TYR A 83 8.49 10.80 -5.08
C TYR A 83 9.25 9.57 -4.60
N GLY A 84 10.11 9.76 -3.60
CA GLY A 84 10.82 8.66 -2.94
C GLY A 84 11.90 9.16 -2.00
N ILE A 85 12.35 8.26 -1.12
CA ILE A 85 13.45 8.49 -0.20
C ILE A 85 14.74 7.93 -0.83
N LEU A 86 15.77 8.76 -0.86
CA LEU A 86 17.12 8.36 -1.29
C LEU A 86 18.03 8.22 -0.07
N TYR A 87 18.39 6.98 0.26
CA TYR A 87 19.38 6.71 1.31
C TYR A 87 20.80 6.96 0.77
N LYS A 88 21.55 7.86 1.41
CA LYS A 88 22.96 8.13 1.10
C LYS A 88 23.86 7.62 2.22
N ALA A 89 24.91 6.89 1.88
CA ALA A 89 25.91 6.46 2.85
C ALA A 89 26.76 7.65 3.34
N GLY A 90 27.16 7.63 4.62
CA GLY A 90 28.16 8.56 5.16
C GLY A 90 27.65 9.74 5.99
N LYS A 91 26.34 9.78 6.32
CA LYS A 91 25.80 10.69 7.34
C LYS A 91 25.40 9.91 8.58
N GLU A 92 25.57 10.50 9.76
CA GLU A 92 24.96 9.96 10.98
C GLU A 92 23.44 9.93 10.78
N SER A 93 22.86 8.75 10.86
CA SER A 93 21.43 8.54 10.65
C SER A 93 20.77 8.17 11.98
N CYS A 94 19.81 8.98 12.40
CA CYS A 94 18.97 8.69 13.55
C CYS A 94 17.69 8.02 13.07
N LEU A 95 17.42 6.80 13.55
CA LEU A 95 16.19 6.08 13.24
C LEU A 95 15.06 6.59 14.15
N ILE A 96 14.10 7.30 13.59
CA ILE A 96 12.90 7.78 14.29
C ILE A 96 11.71 6.94 13.81
N GLY A 97 11.10 6.20 14.74
CA GLY A 97 9.90 5.40 14.47
C GLY A 97 8.64 6.09 14.98
N TYR A 98 7.63 6.16 14.11
CA TYR A 98 6.27 6.55 14.46
C TYR A 98 5.37 5.32 14.34
N THR A 99 4.40 5.21 15.24
CA THR A 99 3.38 4.15 15.22
C THR A 99 2.02 4.81 15.38
N ASP A 100 1.10 4.47 14.49
CA ASP A 100 -0.30 4.87 14.56
C ASP A 100 -1.17 3.62 14.60
N SER A 101 -2.24 3.66 15.38
CA SER A 101 -3.16 2.52 15.49
C SER A 101 -4.60 2.99 15.44
N ASP A 102 -5.39 2.34 14.58
CA ASP A 102 -6.84 2.56 14.52
C ASP A 102 -7.57 1.59 15.46
N TRP A 103 -8.71 2.01 16.02
CA TRP A 103 -9.54 1.11 16.81
C TRP A 103 -10.58 0.44 15.91
N ALA A 104 -10.56 -0.89 15.86
CA ALA A 104 -11.50 -1.72 15.09
C ALA A 104 -11.64 -1.33 13.60
N GLY A 105 -10.58 -0.84 12.97
CA GLY A 105 -10.62 -0.35 11.58
C GLY A 105 -10.88 -1.44 10.52
N CYS A 106 -10.62 -2.71 10.84
CA CYS A 106 -10.90 -3.82 9.93
C CYS A 106 -12.37 -4.26 10.01
N LEU A 107 -13.14 -4.11 8.93
CA LEU A 107 -14.55 -4.53 8.90
C LEU A 107 -14.75 -6.05 8.92
N ASP A 108 -13.76 -6.81 8.47
CA ASP A 108 -13.85 -8.26 8.37
C ASP A 108 -13.69 -8.93 9.74
N ASP A 109 -12.71 -8.46 10.54
CA ASP A 109 -12.30 -9.14 11.77
C ASP A 109 -12.39 -8.24 13.03
N MET A 110 -12.84 -6.98 12.89
CA MET A 110 -12.88 -5.93 13.94
C MET A 110 -11.53 -5.69 14.65
N LYS A 111 -10.43 -6.13 14.03
CA LYS A 111 -9.08 -5.95 14.56
C LYS A 111 -8.58 -4.52 14.27
N SER A 112 -7.83 -4.00 15.24
CA SER A 112 -7.03 -2.79 15.09
C SER A 112 -5.95 -2.98 14.02
N THR A 113 -5.76 -1.97 13.18
CA THR A 113 -4.64 -1.86 12.26
C THR A 113 -3.59 -0.97 12.92
N GLY A 114 -2.40 -1.51 13.15
CA GLY A 114 -1.23 -0.74 13.52
C GLY A 114 -0.35 -0.54 12.30
N ASP A 115 -0.03 0.71 11.99
CA ASP A 115 0.96 1.07 10.98
C ASP A 115 2.21 1.59 11.69
N MET A 116 3.37 1.01 11.35
CA MET A 116 4.66 1.45 11.85
C MET A 116 5.44 2.06 10.69
N PHE A 117 5.80 3.33 10.83
CA PHE A 117 6.61 4.05 9.86
C PHE A 117 7.93 4.49 10.51
N SER A 118 9.06 4.07 9.95
CA SER A 118 10.39 4.47 10.42
C SER A 118 11.10 5.34 9.40
N LEU A 119 11.58 6.49 9.84
CA LEU A 119 12.41 7.42 9.08
C LEU A 119 13.85 7.33 9.58
N LEU A 120 14.79 7.12 8.66
CA LEU A 120 16.18 7.44 8.92
C LEU A 120 16.37 8.93 8.67
N ALA A 121 16.33 9.72 9.74
CA ALA A 121 16.65 11.14 9.69
C ALA A 121 18.17 11.29 9.51
N GLN A 122 18.58 12.05 8.50
CA GLN A 122 19.97 12.46 8.32
C GLN A 122 20.09 13.89 8.85
N GLU A 123 20.90 14.11 9.88
CA GLU A 123 21.28 15.48 10.29
C GLU A 123 22.25 16.13 9.27
#